data_AF-A0A355SK47-F1
#
_entry.id   AF-A0A355SK47-F1
#
_cell.length_a   1.000
_cell.length_b   1.000
_cell.length_c   1.000
_cell.angle_alpha   90.00
_cell.angle_beta   90.00
_cell.angle_gamma   90.00
#
_symmetry.space_group_name_H-M   'P 1'
#
loop_
_entity.id
_entity.type
_entity.pdbx_description
1 polymer ?
#
loop_
_entity_poly.entity_id
_entity_poly.type
_entity_poly.pdbx_seq_one_letter_code
_entity_poly.pdbx_strand_id
1 'polypeptide(L)'
;LKNDAVTMNSLKKIRKFSNNTEALMDLANGRIDAVVVDEVVGRYYISKKPGVYSVLEDNLGEESYGVGIRKEDKDFREALDKALDDMKDDGTA
;
A
#
# COMPACT_ATOMS: atom_id res chain seq x y z
N LEU A 1 9.73 -6.58 3.07
CA LEU A 1 10.58 -7.75 2.78
C LEU A 1 11.88 -7.84 3.59
N LYS A 2 12.65 -6.77 3.88
CA LYS A 2 13.90 -6.91 4.69
C LYS A 2 13.69 -7.58 6.06
N ASN A 3 12.51 -7.44 6.64
CA ASN A 3 12.13 -8.06 7.91
C ASN A 3 11.60 -9.50 7.76
N ASP A 4 11.51 -10.02 6.53
CA ASP A 4 11.15 -11.41 6.20
C ASP A 4 12.26 -12.02 5.32
N ALA A 5 13.28 -12.54 5.99
CA ALA A 5 14.45 -13.11 5.33
C ALA A 5 14.12 -14.37 4.52
N VAL A 6 13.09 -15.13 4.92
CA VAL A 6 12.69 -16.37 4.25
C VAL A 6 12.14 -16.04 2.87
N THR A 7 11.18 -15.11 2.80
CA THR A 7 10.61 -14.66 1.52
C THR A 7 11.68 -13.96 0.68
N MET A 8 12.52 -13.11 1.26
CA MET A 8 13.59 -12.45 0.49
C MET A 8 14.55 -13.44 -0.19
N ASN A 9 14.92 -14.52 0.49
CA ASN A 9 15.87 -15.49 -0.03
C ASN A 9 15.25 -16.47 -1.03
N SER A 10 13.91 -16.58 -1.09
CA SER A 10 13.23 -17.41 -2.08
C SER A 10 13.06 -16.73 -3.44
N LEU A 11 13.21 -15.40 -3.51
CA LEU A 11 13.00 -14.61 -4.73
C LEU A 11 14.25 -14.62 -5.63
N LYS A 12 14.08 -15.04 -6.88
CA LYS A 12 15.18 -15.05 -7.89
C LYS A 12 15.65 -13.65 -8.28
N LYS A 13 14.72 -12.70 -8.43
CA LYS A 13 15.01 -11.34 -8.89
C LYS A 13 13.99 -10.36 -8.33
N ILE A 14 14.48 -9.25 -7.81
CA ILE A 14 13.66 -8.13 -7.33
C ILE A 14 13.91 -6.94 -8.24
N ARG A 15 12.84 -6.35 -8.76
CA ARG A 15 12.87 -5.14 -9.58
C ARG A 15 12.12 -4.03 -8.86
N LYS A 16 12.70 -2.83 -8.84
CA LYS A 16 12.02 -1.62 -8.39
C LYS A 16 11.44 -0.88 -9.59
N PHE A 17 10.30 -0.26 -9.38
CA PHE A 17 9.62 0.59 -10.34
C PHE A 17 9.44 1.97 -9.76
N SER A 18 9.33 2.97 -10.62
CA SER A 18 9.14 4.36 -10.20
C SER A 18 7.72 4.63 -9.72
N ASN A 19 6.74 3.83 -10.18
CA ASN A 19 5.34 3.95 -9.80
C ASN A 19 4.59 2.60 -9.96
N ASN A 20 3.40 2.51 -9.39
CA ASN A 20 2.58 1.30 -9.39
C ASN A 20 2.02 0.96 -10.79
N THR A 21 1.76 1.96 -11.63
CA THR A 21 1.23 1.76 -12.98
C THR A 21 2.20 0.96 -13.84
N GLU A 22 3.49 1.33 -13.84
CA GLU A 22 4.53 0.60 -14.57
C GLU A 22 4.68 -0.84 -14.07
N ALA A 23 4.67 -1.05 -12.76
CA ALA A 23 4.75 -2.39 -12.18
C ALA A 23 3.58 -3.28 -12.62
N LEU A 24 2.35 -2.76 -12.53
CA LEU A 24 1.14 -3.48 -12.93
C LEU A 24 1.03 -3.70 -14.44
N MET A 25 1.61 -2.81 -15.25
CA MET A 25 1.73 -3.03 -16.70
C MET A 25 2.73 -4.14 -17.02
N ASP A 26 3.87 -4.20 -16.33
CA ASP A 26 4.84 -5.29 -16.50
C ASP A 26 4.25 -6.64 -16.09
N LEU A 27 3.45 -6.66 -15.01
CA LEU A 27 2.71 -7.86 -14.60
C LEU A 27 1.71 -8.31 -15.66
N ALA A 28 0.87 -7.40 -16.16
CA ALA A 28 -0.13 -7.73 -17.18
C ALA A 28 0.50 -8.23 -18.50
N ASN A 29 1.70 -7.76 -18.83
CA ASN A 29 2.46 -8.18 -20.01
C ASN A 29 3.33 -9.42 -19.77
N GLY A 30 3.27 -10.05 -18.58
CA GLY A 30 4.05 -11.25 -18.24
C GLY A 30 5.56 -11.02 -18.12
N ARG A 31 6.00 -9.78 -17.89
CA ARG A 31 7.43 -9.43 -17.72
C ARG A 31 7.94 -9.71 -16.30
N ILE A 32 7.04 -9.87 -15.35
CA ILE A 32 7.27 -10.24 -13.95
C ILE A 32 6.13 -11.15 -13.48
N ASP A 33 6.40 -11.98 -12.47
CA ASP A 33 5.42 -12.96 -11.97
C ASP A 33 4.48 -12.40 -10.90
N ALA A 34 4.92 -11.37 -10.16
CA ALA A 34 4.15 -10.77 -9.05
C ALA A 34 4.56 -9.31 -8.81
N VAL A 35 3.65 -8.56 -8.18
CA VAL A 35 3.87 -7.18 -7.72
C VAL A 35 3.47 -7.08 -6.25
N VAL A 36 4.34 -6.48 -5.44
CA VAL A 36 3.98 -6.03 -4.09
C VAL A 36 3.55 -4.58 -4.20
N VAL A 37 2.33 -4.30 -3.75
CA VAL A 37 1.72 -2.95 -3.75
C VAL A 37 0.83 -2.82 -2.53
N ASP A 38 0.65 -1.58 -2.08
CA ASP A 38 -0.36 -1.16 -1.12
C ASP A 38 -1.76 -1.70 -1.50
N GLU A 39 -2.51 -2.20 -0.51
CA GLU A 39 -3.79 -2.86 -0.75
C GLU A 39 -4.84 -1.93 -1.37
N VAL A 40 -4.93 -0.68 -0.89
CA VAL A 40 -5.92 0.30 -1.39
C VAL A 40 -5.62 0.61 -2.85
N VAL A 41 -4.34 0.85 -3.16
CA VAL A 41 -3.91 1.12 -4.53
C VAL A 41 -4.11 -0.10 -5.43
N GLY A 42 -3.71 -1.29 -4.95
CA GLY A 42 -3.88 -2.55 -5.67
C GLY A 42 -5.34 -2.80 -6.03
N ARG A 43 -6.24 -2.77 -5.04
CA ARG A 43 -7.69 -2.96 -5.26
C ARG A 43 -8.29 -1.91 -6.19
N TYR A 44 -7.85 -0.66 -6.10
CA TYR A 44 -8.28 0.38 -7.04
C TYR A 44 -7.95 0.00 -8.49
N TYR A 45 -6.72 -0.41 -8.80
CA TYR A 45 -6.34 -0.81 -10.16
C TYR A 45 -7.04 -2.08 -10.64
N ILE A 46 -7.25 -3.05 -9.74
CA ILE A 46 -7.97 -4.29 -10.05
C ILE A 46 -9.41 -3.97 -10.45
N SER A 47 -10.08 -3.06 -9.73
CA SER A 47 -11.44 -2.62 -10.06
C SER A 47 -11.54 -2.01 -11.47
N LYS A 48 -10.45 -1.40 -11.98
CA LYS A 48 -10.39 -0.80 -13.32
C LYS A 48 -10.04 -1.81 -14.41
N LYS A 49 -9.47 -2.97 -14.07
CA LYS A 49 -9.07 -4.03 -15.01
C LYS A 49 -9.56 -5.41 -14.53
N PRO A 50 -10.89 -5.64 -14.52
CA PRO A 50 -11.46 -6.88 -14.03
C PRO A 50 -10.93 -8.08 -14.82
N GLY A 51 -10.55 -9.14 -14.11
CA GLY A 51 -10.05 -10.39 -14.69
C GLY A 51 -8.58 -10.38 -15.15
N VAL A 52 -7.87 -9.24 -15.06
CA VAL A 52 -6.45 -9.15 -15.44
C VAL A 52 -5.52 -9.54 -14.30
N TYR A 53 -5.91 -9.21 -13.07
CA TYR A 53 -5.08 -9.39 -11.88
C TYR A 53 -5.84 -10.19 -10.82
N SER A 54 -5.10 -10.90 -9.98
CA SER A 54 -5.59 -11.57 -8.77
C SER A 54 -4.77 -11.11 -7.57
N VAL A 55 -5.38 -11.13 -6.39
CA VAL A 55 -4.71 -10.86 -5.11
C VAL A 55 -4.56 -12.20 -4.40
N LEU A 56 -3.36 -12.47 -3.88
CA LEU A 56 -3.11 -13.65 -3.05
C LEU A 56 -3.75 -13.48 -1.67
N GLU A 57 -4.12 -14.58 -1.02
CA GLU A 57 -4.64 -14.54 0.36
C GLU A 57 -3.56 -14.11 1.36
N ASP A 58 -2.31 -14.53 1.12
CA ASP A 58 -1.16 -14.14 1.93
C ASP A 58 -0.78 -12.67 1.71
N ASN A 59 -0.42 -11.98 2.79
CA ASN A 59 0.06 -10.61 2.77
C ASN A 59 1.40 -10.46 3.53
N LEU A 60 1.98 -9.27 3.46
CA LEU A 60 3.26 -8.95 4.11
C LEU A 60 3.09 -8.18 5.43
N GLY A 61 1.90 -8.28 6.04
CA GLY A 61 1.52 -7.61 7.28
C GLY A 61 0.45 -6.54 7.09
N GLU A 62 -0.04 -6.04 8.23
CA GLU A 62 -0.96 -4.92 8.29
C GLU A 62 -0.21 -3.59 8.41
N GLU A 63 -0.74 -2.56 7.77
CA GLU A 63 -0.17 -1.21 7.76
C GLU A 63 -1.22 -0.22 8.28
N SER A 64 -0.80 0.68 9.17
CA SER A 64 -1.62 1.82 9.58
C SER A 64 -1.26 3.05 8.77
N TYR A 65 -2.27 3.72 8.22
CA TYR A 65 -2.09 5.00 7.55
C TYR A 65 -2.19 6.14 8.56
N GLY A 66 -1.41 7.18 8.32
CA GLY A 66 -1.43 8.38 9.16
C GLY A 66 -1.04 9.62 8.36
N VAL A 67 -1.39 10.78 8.91
CA VAL A 67 -1.01 12.07 8.34
C VAL A 67 0.37 12.45 8.88
N GLY A 68 1.35 12.57 7.99
CA GLY A 68 2.71 12.98 8.36
C GLY A 68 2.81 14.47 8.65
N ILE A 69 3.30 14.84 9.84
CA ILE A 69 3.55 16.23 10.25
C ILE A 69 5.00 16.38 10.77
N ARG A 70 5.47 17.62 10.92
CA ARG A 70 6.75 17.89 11.58
C ARG A 70 6.68 17.48 13.05
N LYS A 71 7.79 16.96 13.59
CA LYS A 71 7.82 16.38 14.95
C LYS A 71 7.62 17.43 16.04
N GLU A 72 8.01 18.66 15.76
CA GLU A 72 7.94 19.81 16.66
C GLU A 72 6.55 20.47 16.70
N ASP A 73 5.69 20.21 15.72
CA ASP A 73 4.37 20.86 15.57
C ASP A 73 3.31 20.22 16.48
N LYS A 74 3.51 20.30 17.80
CA LYS A 74 2.64 19.65 18.79
C LYS A 74 1.22 20.20 18.80
N ASP A 75 1.07 21.53 18.75
CA ASP A 75 -0.25 22.17 18.78
C ASP A 75 -1.08 21.81 17.53
N PHE A 76 -0.42 21.74 16.36
CA PHE A 76 -1.06 21.31 15.13
C PHE A 76 -1.47 19.84 15.18
N ARG A 77 -0.61 18.97 15.75
CA ARG A 77 -0.93 17.57 15.97
C ARG A 77 -2.20 17.40 16.79
N GLU A 78 -2.30 18.09 17.93
CA GLU A 78 -3.45 17.98 18.83
C GLU A 78 -4.75 18.46 18.16
N ALA A 79 -4.68 19.57 17.41
CA ALA A 79 -5.82 20.06 16.64
C ALA A 79 -6.24 19.08 15.52
N LEU A 80 -5.27 18.48 14.83
CA LEU A 80 -5.52 17.51 13.76
C LEU A 80 -6.13 16.21 14.31
N ASP A 81 -5.53 15.65 15.35
CA ASP A 81 -6.00 14.43 16.01
C ASP A 81 -7.46 14.63 16.49
N LYS A 82 -7.74 15.78 17.15
CA LYS A 82 -9.10 16.11 17.58
C LYS A 82 -10.09 16.18 16.40
N ALA A 83 -9.73 16.83 15.31
CA ALA A 83 -10.61 16.94 14.15
C ALA A 83 -10.90 15.57 13.52
N LEU A 84 -9.89 14.69 13.44
CA LEU A 84 -10.05 13.33 12.92
C LEU A 84 -10.91 12.46 13.83
N ASP A 85 -10.81 12.62 15.14
CA ASP A 85 -11.65 11.90 16.10
C ASP A 85 -13.11 12.39 16.04
N ASP A 86 -13.33 13.71 16.01
CA ASP A 86 -14.67 14.29 15.87
C ASP A 86 -15.37 13.80 14.56
N MET A 87 -14.62 13.69 13.45
CA MET A 87 -15.14 13.14 12.17
C MET A 87 -15.46 11.64 12.21
N LYS A 88 -14.73 10.86 13.02
CA LYS A 88 -15.05 9.44 13.23
C LYS A 88 -16.31 9.29 14.07
N ASP A 89 -16.45 10.11 15.10
CA ASP A 89 -17.59 10.07 16.02
C ASP A 89 -18.90 10.48 15.32
N ASP A 90 -18.84 11.43 14.39
CA ASP A 90 -20.02 11.89 13.63
C ASP A 90 -20.31 11.10 12.35
N GLY A 91 -19.41 10.19 11.95
CA GLY A 91 -19.58 9.29 10.81
C GLY A 91 -19.35 9.94 9.44
N THR A 92 -18.69 11.11 9.40
CA THR A 92 -18.28 11.75 8.14
C THR A 92 -16.99 11.20 7.55
N ALA A 93 -16.23 10.41 8.33
CA ALA A 93 -15.05 9.66 7.92
C ALA A 93 -15.35 8.21 7.47
#